data_AF-X0WRV0-F1
#
_entry.id   AF-X0WRV0-F1
#
_cell.length_a   1.000
_cell.length_b   1.000
_cell.length_c   1.000
_cell.angle_alpha   90.00
_cell.angle_beta   90.00
_cell.angle_gamma   90.00
#
_symmetry.space_group_name_H-M   'P 1'
#
loop_
_entity.id
_entity.type
_entity.pdbx_description
1 polymer ?
#
loop_
_entity_poly.entity_id
_entity_poly.type
_entity_poly.pdbx_seq_one_letter_code
_entity_poly.pdbx_strand_id
1 'polypeptide(L)'
;NRTRTELRKAEVDFAPVSEFGIGFLSCFLLGDRVEVETAMRDPQRKQDTLRRKLIIDGPTRLIRLEEQENAGPTRFKGTRITIYVSRGAGKNKLTPPTWHQVHQYLVGVCQDLPYDLELQHVTADGESRDTLEPLPLSVPLPPHLEKAAIRIPVDDEESGLKGEIALVSTMARSEAERTLFQERGLLSGPPAAVSTEKSDALLRGGFRIGDVPALPYDAAARLGLVWESRADKRYLMPSLSRDAIADSPRVADD
;
A
#
# COMPACT_ATOMS: atom_id res chain seq x y z
N ASN A 1 -2.85 -25.77 16.69
CA ASN A 1 -3.42 -24.79 15.74
C ASN A 1 -3.97 -23.65 16.58
N ARG A 2 -3.29 -22.51 16.65
CA ARG A 2 -3.91 -21.32 17.27
C ARG A 2 -5.02 -20.85 16.35
N THR A 3 -6.22 -20.66 16.88
CA THR A 3 -7.33 -20.15 16.07
C THR A 3 -7.05 -18.70 15.67
N ARG A 4 -7.56 -18.23 14.52
CA ARG A 4 -7.37 -16.84 14.06
C ARG A 4 -7.83 -15.82 15.12
N THR A 5 -8.83 -16.20 15.90
CA THR A 5 -9.33 -15.47 17.08
C THR A 5 -8.24 -15.23 18.14
N GLU A 6 -7.32 -16.16 18.35
CA GLU A 6 -6.20 -16.02 19.29
C GLU A 6 -5.10 -15.09 18.76
N LEU A 7 -4.85 -15.11 17.44
CA LEU A 7 -3.89 -14.18 16.79
C LEU A 7 -4.43 -12.75 16.78
N ARG A 8 -5.74 -12.58 16.62
CA ARG A 8 -6.44 -11.30 16.70
C ARG A 8 -6.43 -10.71 18.11
N LYS A 9 -6.57 -11.54 19.14
CA LYS A 9 -6.41 -11.12 20.55
C LYS A 9 -4.98 -10.70 20.91
N ALA A 10 -4.00 -11.07 20.10
CA ALA A 10 -2.60 -10.74 20.29
C ALA A 10 -2.12 -9.60 19.37
N GLU A 11 -3.03 -8.95 18.62
CA GLU A 11 -2.71 -7.90 17.63
C GLU A 11 -1.75 -8.35 16.52
N VAL A 12 -1.71 -9.64 16.20
CA VAL A 12 -0.83 -10.22 15.14
C VAL A 12 -1.66 -10.79 13.98
N ASP A 13 -2.92 -10.39 13.83
CA ASP A 13 -3.78 -10.88 12.74
C ASP A 13 -3.47 -10.15 11.43
N PHE A 14 -3.56 -10.89 10.33
CA PHE A 14 -3.36 -10.36 8.98
C PHE A 14 -4.61 -9.58 8.56
N ALA A 15 -4.46 -8.28 8.31
CA ALA A 15 -5.50 -7.39 7.79
C ALA A 15 -5.36 -7.26 6.26
N PRO A 16 -6.01 -8.12 5.45
CA PRO A 16 -5.90 -8.05 4.01
C PRO A 16 -6.48 -6.74 3.48
N VAL A 17 -5.69 -6.03 2.66
CA VAL A 17 -6.11 -4.76 2.05
C VAL A 17 -7.21 -4.97 0.99
N SER A 18 -7.19 -6.13 0.31
CA SER A 18 -8.16 -6.53 -0.72
C SER A 18 -9.10 -7.64 -0.22
N GLU A 19 -10.40 -7.47 -0.48
CA GLU A 19 -11.46 -8.46 -0.13
C GLU A 19 -11.51 -9.65 -1.09
N PHE A 20 -11.08 -9.47 -2.34
CA PHE A 20 -11.27 -10.46 -3.41
C PHE A 20 -10.05 -11.35 -3.66
N GLY A 21 -8.85 -10.92 -3.26
CA GLY A 21 -7.61 -11.68 -3.47
C GLY A 21 -7.15 -11.81 -4.93
N ILE A 22 -7.82 -11.14 -5.87
CA ILE A 22 -7.50 -11.17 -7.31
C ILE A 22 -6.42 -10.16 -7.72
N GLY A 23 -5.94 -9.33 -6.79
CA GLY A 23 -5.00 -8.25 -7.07
C GLY A 23 -3.72 -8.71 -7.77
N PHE A 24 -3.28 -9.94 -7.52
CA PHE A 24 -2.13 -10.54 -8.20
C PHE A 24 -2.30 -10.63 -9.74
N LEU A 25 -3.52 -10.84 -10.24
CA LEU A 25 -3.78 -10.92 -11.68
C LEU A 25 -3.51 -9.60 -12.41
N SER A 26 -3.52 -8.47 -11.70
CA SER A 26 -3.16 -7.16 -12.28
C SER A 26 -1.72 -7.10 -12.79
N CYS A 27 -0.82 -7.97 -12.30
CA CYS A 27 0.55 -8.06 -12.80
C CYS A 27 0.62 -8.39 -14.30
N PHE A 28 -0.38 -9.11 -14.84
CA PHE A 28 -0.45 -9.45 -16.27
C PHE A 28 -0.88 -8.27 -17.16
N LEU A 29 -1.27 -7.13 -16.59
CA LEU A 29 -1.40 -5.88 -17.35
C LEU A 29 -0.03 -5.29 -17.73
N LEU A 30 1.02 -5.64 -17.00
CA LEU A 30 2.38 -5.11 -17.18
C LEU A 30 3.32 -6.09 -17.89
N GLY A 31 3.12 -7.39 -17.72
CA GLY A 31 4.03 -8.39 -18.24
C GLY A 31 3.36 -9.72 -18.55
N ASP A 32 3.80 -10.36 -19.63
CA ASP A 32 3.29 -11.67 -20.05
C ASP A 32 3.94 -12.83 -19.27
N ARG A 33 4.95 -12.57 -18.45
CA ARG A 33 5.58 -13.59 -17.60
C ARG A 33 5.73 -13.06 -16.18
N VAL A 34 5.26 -13.86 -15.23
CA VAL A 34 5.40 -13.60 -13.79
C VAL A 34 6.00 -14.84 -13.14
N GLU A 35 7.01 -14.62 -12.30
CA GLU A 35 7.60 -15.66 -11.45
C GLU A 35 7.31 -15.35 -9.99
N VAL A 36 6.78 -16.32 -9.26
CA VAL A 36 6.52 -16.23 -7.83
C VAL A 36 7.36 -17.27 -7.14
N GLU A 37 8.34 -16.83 -6.37
CA GLU A 37 9.17 -17.69 -5.55
C GLU A 37 8.75 -17.53 -4.09
N THR A 38 8.41 -18.62 -3.42
CA THR A 38 8.01 -18.58 -2.02
C THR A 38 8.68 -19.68 -1.21
N ALA A 39 9.05 -19.35 0.02
CA ALA A 39 9.41 -20.32 1.04
C ALA A 39 8.66 -19.94 2.32
N MET A 40 7.71 -20.80 2.69
CA MET A 40 6.94 -20.60 3.90
C MET A 40 7.80 -20.79 5.14
N ARG A 41 7.58 -19.93 6.13
CA ARG A 41 7.96 -20.22 7.51
C ARG A 41 6.72 -20.75 8.22
N ASP A 42 6.29 -21.97 7.89
CA ASP A 42 5.20 -22.60 8.62
C ASP A 42 5.73 -23.13 9.98
N PRO A 43 5.30 -22.58 11.13
CA PRO A 43 5.77 -23.04 12.44
C PRO A 43 5.29 -24.45 12.78
N GLN A 44 4.23 -24.93 12.12
CA GLN A 44 3.62 -26.23 12.36
C GLN A 44 4.21 -27.31 11.44
N ARG A 45 4.56 -26.96 10.20
CA ARG A 45 5.37 -27.81 9.32
C ARG A 45 6.85 -27.54 9.58
N LYS A 46 7.37 -28.02 10.71
CA LYS A 46 8.81 -28.01 11.05
C LYS A 46 9.74 -28.65 9.97
N GLN A 47 9.19 -29.20 8.90
CA GLN A 47 9.87 -29.92 7.82
C GLN A 47 9.71 -29.28 6.43
N ASP A 48 9.01 -28.14 6.26
CA ASP A 48 8.96 -27.51 4.93
C ASP A 48 10.30 -26.82 4.62
N THR A 49 11.22 -27.59 4.04
CA THR A 49 12.54 -27.13 3.58
C THR A 49 12.53 -26.77 2.10
N LEU A 50 11.36 -26.76 1.45
CA LEU A 50 11.26 -26.53 0.02
C LEU A 50 11.03 -25.06 -0.29
N ARG A 51 11.77 -24.57 -1.29
CA ARG A 51 11.47 -23.34 -2.00
C ARG A 51 10.69 -23.72 -3.24
N ARG A 52 9.56 -23.03 -3.45
CA ARG A 52 8.68 -23.25 -4.60
C ARG A 52 8.78 -22.08 -5.54
N LYS A 53 8.91 -22.34 -6.82
CA LYS A 53 8.92 -21.34 -7.89
C LYS A 53 7.77 -21.63 -8.85
N LEU A 54 6.81 -20.73 -8.88
CA LEU A 54 5.70 -20.73 -9.82
C LEU A 54 6.06 -19.82 -10.99
N ILE A 55 6.04 -20.34 -12.21
CA ILE A 55 6.27 -19.58 -13.45
C ILE A 55 4.96 -19.55 -14.22
N ILE A 56 4.44 -18.36 -14.49
CA ILE A 56 3.18 -18.15 -15.19
C ILE A 56 3.46 -17.34 -16.46
N ASP A 57 3.32 -17.99 -17.62
CA ASP A 57 3.51 -17.37 -18.93
C ASP A 57 2.19 -16.76 -19.45
N GLY A 58 1.62 -15.79 -18.74
CA GLY A 58 0.41 -15.07 -19.14
C GLY A 58 -0.87 -15.71 -18.59
N PRO A 59 -2.00 -14.99 -18.59
CA PRO A 59 -3.17 -15.35 -17.79
C PRO A 59 -3.89 -16.64 -18.23
N THR A 60 -3.61 -17.14 -19.44
CA THR A 60 -4.28 -18.33 -20.01
C THR A 60 -3.31 -19.42 -20.46
N ARG A 61 -2.01 -19.32 -20.16
CA ARG A 61 -1.01 -20.32 -20.62
C ARG A 61 -0.51 -21.20 -19.48
N LEU A 62 0.50 -22.01 -19.81
CA LEU A 62 1.15 -22.98 -18.93
C LEU A 62 1.63 -22.33 -17.64
N ILE A 63 1.18 -22.92 -16.53
CA ILE A 63 1.70 -22.68 -15.20
C ILE A 63 2.69 -23.81 -14.89
N ARG A 64 3.94 -23.46 -14.56
CA ARG A 64 4.96 -24.42 -14.15
C ARG A 64 5.28 -24.23 -12.68
N LEU A 65 5.28 -25.32 -11.94
CA LEU A 65 5.73 -25.34 -10.55
C LEU A 65 7.04 -26.10 -10.49
N GLU A 66 8.07 -25.44 -9.97
CA GLU A 66 9.37 -26.03 -9.69
C GLU A 66 9.56 -26.05 -8.17
N GLU A 67 10.00 -27.18 -7.64
CA GLU A 67 10.37 -27.32 -6.23
C GLU A 67 11.87 -27.57 -6.12
N GLN A 68 12.51 -26.85 -5.21
CA GLN A 68 13.93 -26.97 -4.95
C GLN A 68 14.18 -26.96 -3.45
N GLU A 69 15.26 -27.59 -3.01
CA GLU A 69 15.69 -27.45 -1.61
C GLU A 69 16.01 -25.99 -1.31
N ASN A 70 15.47 -25.48 -0.21
CA ASN A 70 15.84 -24.19 0.37
C ASN A 70 17.15 -24.32 1.16
N ALA A 71 18.18 -24.83 0.47
CA ALA A 71 19.52 -25.06 0.99
C ALA A 71 20.42 -23.86 0.68
N GLY A 72 21.37 -23.55 1.58
CA GLY A 72 22.30 -22.44 1.44
C GLY A 72 22.64 -21.77 2.77
N PRO A 73 23.66 -20.89 2.81
CA PRO A 73 24.09 -20.19 4.03
C PRO A 73 22.99 -19.25 4.57
N THR A 74 22.13 -18.74 3.69
CA THR A 74 20.96 -17.93 4.01
C THR A 74 19.73 -18.55 3.36
N ARG A 75 18.88 -19.20 4.16
CA ARG A 75 17.60 -19.74 3.67
C ARG A 75 16.70 -18.61 3.20
N PHE A 76 16.11 -18.78 2.01
CA PHE A 76 15.10 -17.85 1.50
C PHE A 76 13.87 -17.87 2.43
N LYS A 77 13.34 -16.69 2.75
CA LYS A 77 12.15 -16.52 3.61
C LYS A 77 11.22 -15.51 2.97
N GLY A 78 9.93 -15.83 2.93
CA GLY A 78 8.91 -14.94 2.37
C GLY A 78 8.63 -15.24 0.89
N THR A 79 8.21 -14.22 0.17
CA THR A 79 7.77 -14.32 -1.22
C THR A 79 8.46 -13.27 -2.07
N ARG A 80 8.99 -13.67 -3.22
CA ARG A 80 9.54 -12.80 -4.26
C ARG A 80 8.66 -12.91 -5.48
N ILE A 81 8.24 -11.77 -6.01
CA ILE A 81 7.49 -11.67 -7.25
C ILE A 81 8.38 -10.97 -8.27
N THR A 82 8.64 -11.63 -9.39
CA THR A 82 9.39 -11.07 -10.52
C THR A 82 8.41 -10.90 -11.68
N ILE A 83 8.24 -9.66 -12.14
CA ILE A 83 7.36 -9.34 -13.28
C ILE A 83 8.26 -8.97 -14.46
N TYR A 84 8.15 -9.74 -15.54
CA TYR A 84 8.86 -9.47 -16.77
C TYR A 84 8.02 -8.51 -17.62
N VAL A 85 8.28 -7.21 -17.46
CA VAL A 85 7.53 -6.16 -18.16
C VAL A 85 7.70 -6.31 -19.66
N SER A 86 6.60 -6.57 -20.38
CA SER A 86 6.64 -6.79 -21.82
C SER A 86 6.81 -5.46 -22.54
N ARG A 87 7.86 -5.34 -23.36
CA ARG A 87 7.93 -4.27 -24.36
C ARG A 87 6.98 -4.71 -25.48
N GLY A 88 5.74 -4.21 -25.48
CA GLY A 88 4.67 -4.70 -26.36
C GLY A 88 5.15 -5.00 -27.79
N ALA A 89 4.77 -6.17 -28.33
CA ALA A 89 5.05 -6.52 -29.72
C ALA A 89 3.95 -5.96 -30.63
N GLY A 90 4.31 -5.13 -31.62
CA GLY A 90 3.38 -4.59 -32.62
C GLY A 90 3.05 -3.09 -32.47
N LYS A 91 1.86 -2.67 -32.95
CA LYS A 91 1.44 -1.25 -33.04
C LYS A 91 1.15 -0.58 -31.68
N ASN A 92 1.00 -1.36 -30.60
CA ASN A 92 0.82 -0.86 -29.23
C ASN A 92 2.08 -1.17 -28.41
N LYS A 93 3.19 -0.48 -28.71
CA LYS A 93 4.36 -0.49 -27.84
C LYS A 93 4.03 0.28 -26.57
N LEU A 94 3.65 -0.44 -25.51
CA LEU A 94 3.71 0.12 -24.16
C LEU A 94 5.19 0.33 -23.84
N THR A 95 5.61 1.60 -23.79
CA THR A 95 6.92 1.96 -23.24
C THR A 95 6.91 1.56 -21.77
N PRO A 96 7.87 0.74 -21.30
CA PRO A 96 7.92 0.37 -19.89
C PRO A 96 8.09 1.64 -19.03
N PRO A 97 7.52 1.66 -17.80
CA PRO A 97 7.65 2.81 -16.93
C PRO A 97 9.12 3.05 -16.59
N THR A 98 9.51 4.33 -16.53
CA THR A 98 10.85 4.70 -16.08
C THR A 98 10.98 4.50 -14.58
N TRP A 99 12.21 4.36 -14.08
CA TRP A 99 12.47 4.32 -12.64
C TRP A 99 11.81 5.49 -11.90
N HIS A 100 11.93 6.69 -12.44
CA HIS A 100 11.32 7.89 -11.86
C HIS A 100 9.80 7.77 -11.74
N GLN A 101 9.12 7.23 -12.75
CA GLN A 101 7.67 7.01 -12.71
C GLN A 101 7.27 5.97 -11.67
N VAL A 102 8.01 4.86 -11.57
CA VAL A 102 7.77 3.82 -10.55
C VAL A 102 7.95 4.41 -9.15
N HIS A 103 9.06 5.13 -8.94
CA HIS A 103 9.39 5.78 -7.67
C HIS A 103 8.30 6.78 -7.26
N GLN A 104 7.93 7.72 -8.14
CA GLN A 104 6.87 8.69 -7.87
C GLN A 104 5.53 8.03 -7.56
N TYR A 105 5.18 6.96 -8.28
CA TYR A 105 3.94 6.22 -8.02
C TYR A 105 3.96 5.58 -6.63
N LEU A 106 5.08 4.94 -6.24
CA LEU A 106 5.20 4.32 -4.93
C LEU A 106 5.16 5.34 -3.80
N VAL A 107 5.85 6.48 -3.93
CA VAL A 107 5.77 7.59 -2.97
C VAL A 107 4.34 8.12 -2.85
N GLY A 108 3.63 8.25 -3.98
CA GLY A 108 2.27 8.75 -4.01
C GLY A 108 1.23 7.78 -3.43
N VAL A 109 1.44 6.47 -3.58
CA VAL A 109 0.45 5.44 -3.25
C VAL A 109 0.76 4.74 -1.93
N CYS A 110 2.00 4.34 -1.67
CA CYS A 110 2.41 3.63 -0.46
C CYS A 110 2.79 4.64 0.63
N GLN A 111 1.80 5.15 1.36
CA GLN A 111 2.02 6.28 2.26
C GLN A 111 2.00 5.92 3.75
N ASP A 112 1.35 4.84 4.18
CA ASP A 112 1.18 4.51 5.60
C ASP A 112 1.26 2.98 5.82
N LEU A 113 2.24 2.35 5.18
CA LEU A 113 2.49 0.92 5.39
C LEU A 113 3.14 0.72 6.77
N PRO A 114 2.78 -0.33 7.52
CA PRO A 114 3.33 -0.54 8.87
C PRO A 114 4.80 -1.00 8.88
N TYR A 115 5.51 -0.86 7.77
CA TYR A 115 6.90 -1.24 7.56
C TYR A 115 7.52 -0.38 6.45
N ASP A 116 8.84 -0.24 6.51
CA ASP A 116 9.60 0.52 5.51
C ASP A 116 9.62 -0.21 4.16
N LEU A 117 9.54 0.56 3.06
CA LEU A 117 9.75 0.03 1.72
C LEU A 117 11.14 0.39 1.21
N GLU A 118 11.97 -0.63 1.08
CA GLU A 118 13.29 -0.52 0.44
C GLU A 118 13.14 -0.58 -1.08
N LEU A 119 13.56 0.49 -1.75
CA LEU A 119 13.55 0.65 -3.19
C LEU A 119 14.99 0.52 -3.73
N GLN A 120 15.18 -0.37 -4.70
CA GLN A 120 16.48 -0.60 -5.31
C GLN A 120 16.35 -0.54 -6.84
N HIS A 121 17.21 0.26 -7.47
CA HIS A 121 17.29 0.36 -8.93
C HIS A 121 18.70 0.02 -9.41
N VAL A 122 18.77 -1.05 -10.19
CA VAL A 122 20.01 -1.61 -10.73
C VAL A 122 20.05 -1.39 -12.24
N THR A 123 21.13 -0.78 -12.71
CA THR A 123 21.41 -0.55 -14.13
C THR A 123 22.79 -1.11 -14.50
N ALA A 124 23.17 -1.01 -15.77
CA ALA A 124 24.53 -1.35 -16.19
C ALA A 124 25.59 -0.40 -15.57
N ASP A 125 25.21 0.84 -15.28
CA ASP A 125 26.11 1.92 -14.84
C ASP A 125 26.22 2.01 -13.31
N GLY A 126 25.38 1.29 -12.57
CA GLY A 126 25.40 1.26 -11.11
C GLY A 126 24.06 0.95 -10.46
N GLU A 127 24.06 1.11 -9.14
CA GLU A 127 22.94 0.81 -8.24
C GLU A 127 22.56 2.06 -7.44
N SER A 128 21.26 2.31 -7.30
CA SER A 128 20.71 3.33 -6.42
C SER A 128 19.70 2.72 -5.45
N ARG A 129 19.65 3.25 -4.22
CA ARG A 129 18.76 2.80 -3.15
C ARG A 129 18.02 3.99 -2.55
N ASP A 130 16.79 3.74 -2.12
CA ASP A 130 15.97 4.68 -1.38
C ASP A 130 15.05 3.93 -0.42
N THR A 131 14.57 4.59 0.63
CA THR A 131 13.69 3.99 1.64
C THR A 131 12.46 4.87 1.80
N LEU A 132 11.27 4.28 1.64
CA LEU A 132 10.01 4.97 1.94
C LEU A 132 9.56 4.59 3.35
N GLU A 133 9.56 5.57 4.24
CA GLU A 133 9.08 5.44 5.62
C GLU A 133 7.56 5.70 5.70
N PRO A 134 6.85 5.09 6.66
CA PRO A 134 5.45 5.39 6.92
C PRO A 134 5.22 6.86 7.28
N LEU A 135 4.26 7.49 6.61
CA LEU A 135 3.79 8.81 6.96
C LEU A 135 2.64 8.72 7.97
N PRO A 136 2.71 9.46 9.09
CA PRO A 136 1.69 9.42 10.13
C PRO A 136 0.32 9.84 9.58
N LEU A 137 -0.77 9.43 10.25
CA LEU A 137 -2.14 9.85 9.93
C LEU A 137 -2.45 11.32 10.31
N SER A 138 -1.43 12.17 10.43
CA SER A 138 -1.57 13.60 10.64
C SER A 138 -1.35 14.36 9.33
N VAL A 139 -2.01 15.51 9.17
CA VAL A 139 -1.87 16.33 7.97
C VAL A 139 -0.51 17.04 8.02
N PRO A 140 0.38 16.81 7.03
CA PRO A 140 1.62 17.56 6.93
C PRO A 140 1.30 18.99 6.48
N LEU A 141 1.74 19.96 7.27
CA LEU A 141 1.61 21.38 6.95
C LEU A 141 2.99 22.04 6.93
N PRO A 142 3.20 23.04 6.06
CA PRO A 142 4.39 23.87 6.14
C PRO A 142 4.55 24.49 7.54
N PRO A 143 5.78 24.61 8.09
CA PRO A 143 6.00 25.09 9.46
C PRO A 143 5.36 26.44 9.79
N HIS A 144 5.26 27.34 8.80
CA HIS A 144 4.65 28.65 8.97
C HIS A 144 3.12 28.60 9.11
N LEU A 145 2.47 27.56 8.60
CA LEU A 145 1.01 27.36 8.68
C LEU A 145 0.60 26.53 9.90
N GLU A 146 1.50 25.78 10.53
CA GLU A 146 1.16 24.90 11.66
C GLU A 146 0.48 25.63 12.83
N LYS A 147 0.97 26.82 13.17
CA LYS A 147 0.40 27.64 14.27
C LYS A 147 -0.97 28.22 13.95
N ALA A 148 -1.25 28.39 12.66
CA ALA A 148 -2.46 29.02 12.15
C ALA A 148 -3.55 27.98 11.83
N ALA A 149 -3.18 26.69 11.83
CA ALA A 149 -4.05 25.58 11.50
C ALA A 149 -4.90 25.14 12.69
N ILE A 150 -6.19 24.92 12.43
CA ILE A 150 -7.08 24.21 13.34
C ILE A 150 -7.00 22.73 12.98
N ARG A 151 -6.51 21.90 13.90
CA ARG A 151 -6.41 20.44 13.72
C ARG A 151 -7.57 19.74 14.43
N ILE A 152 -8.28 18.92 13.69
CA ILE A 152 -9.44 18.15 14.15
C ILE A 152 -9.06 16.67 14.08
N PRO A 153 -8.84 16.00 15.23
CA PRO A 153 -8.62 14.56 15.23
C PRO A 153 -9.91 13.84 14.83
N VAL A 154 -9.77 12.78 14.04
CA VAL A 154 -10.86 11.88 13.66
C VAL A 154 -10.55 10.51 14.25
N ASP A 155 -11.45 10.01 15.09
CA ASP A 155 -11.41 8.66 15.64
C ASP A 155 -12.86 8.19 15.77
N ASP A 156 -13.41 7.69 14.66
CA ASP A 156 -14.79 7.23 14.55
C ASP A 156 -14.80 5.73 14.30
N GLU A 157 -14.99 4.98 15.39
CA GLU A 157 -15.06 3.52 15.36
C GLU A 157 -16.25 3.00 14.54
N GLU A 158 -17.40 3.68 14.55
CA GLU A 158 -18.63 3.26 13.88
C GLU A 158 -18.48 3.34 12.34
N SER A 159 -17.87 4.43 11.88
CA SER A 159 -17.54 4.62 10.47
C SER A 159 -16.26 3.91 10.05
N GLY A 160 -15.40 3.51 11.00
CA GLY A 160 -14.09 2.91 10.74
C GLY A 160 -13.09 3.93 10.18
N LEU A 161 -13.14 5.18 10.65
CA LEU A 161 -12.30 6.28 10.18
C LEU A 161 -11.35 6.74 11.30
N LYS A 162 -10.08 6.91 10.95
CA LYS A 162 -9.07 7.44 11.87
C LYS A 162 -8.10 8.37 11.17
N GLY A 163 -7.68 9.46 11.83
CA GLY A 163 -6.66 10.36 11.32
C GLY A 163 -6.91 11.81 11.71
N GLU A 164 -6.69 12.74 10.79
CA GLU A 164 -6.75 14.17 11.07
C GLU A 164 -7.30 14.97 9.89
N ILE A 165 -8.08 16.00 10.21
CA ILE A 165 -8.45 17.08 9.29
C ILE A 165 -7.78 18.36 9.79
N ALA A 166 -7.09 19.08 8.91
CA ALA A 166 -6.52 20.39 9.20
C ALA A 166 -7.21 21.46 8.37
N LEU A 167 -7.61 22.56 9.03
CA LEU A 167 -8.23 23.73 8.42
C LEU A 167 -7.28 24.91 8.59
N VAL A 168 -6.98 25.60 7.49
CA VAL A 168 -6.20 26.85 7.53
C VAL A 168 -7.03 27.93 6.88
N SER A 169 -7.61 28.82 7.68
CA SER A 169 -8.44 29.89 7.12
C SER A 169 -7.62 30.78 6.19
N THR A 170 -8.25 31.28 5.14
CA THR A 170 -7.60 32.14 4.13
C THR A 170 -6.94 33.37 4.75
N MET A 171 -7.56 33.96 5.77
CA MET A 171 -6.97 35.07 6.53
C MET A 171 -5.72 34.65 7.31
N ALA A 172 -5.81 33.54 8.06
CA ALA A 172 -4.70 33.03 8.85
C ALA A 172 -3.51 32.63 7.98
N ARG A 173 -3.77 32.07 6.79
CA ARG A 173 -2.76 31.80 5.77
C ARG A 173 -2.09 33.07 5.27
N SER A 174 -2.87 34.08 4.91
CA SER A 174 -2.32 35.36 4.41
C SER A 174 -1.46 36.06 5.47
N GLU A 175 -1.86 36.02 6.74
CA GLU A 175 -1.06 36.57 7.83
C GLU A 175 0.24 35.80 8.03
N ALA A 176 0.21 34.46 8.03
CA ALA A 176 1.39 33.61 8.15
C ALA A 176 2.38 33.77 6.97
N GLU A 177 1.86 33.94 5.75
CA GLU A 177 2.68 34.22 4.57
C GLU A 177 3.31 35.62 4.65
N ARG A 178 2.56 36.61 5.16
CA ARG A 178 3.07 37.97 5.37
C ARG A 178 4.17 38.02 6.43
N THR A 179 4.01 37.32 7.55
CA THR A 179 5.07 37.26 8.58
C THR A 179 6.31 36.55 8.05
N LEU A 180 6.16 35.42 7.34
CA LEU A 180 7.28 34.73 6.69
C LEU A 180 8.02 35.64 5.70
N PHE A 181 7.28 36.40 4.88
CA PHE A 181 7.86 37.34 3.93
C PHE A 181 8.62 38.48 4.64
N GLN A 182 8.08 39.01 5.72
CA GLN A 182 8.73 40.04 6.54
C GLN A 182 10.00 39.51 7.22
N GLU A 183 10.00 38.27 7.69
CA GLU A 183 11.15 37.62 8.33
C GLU A 183 12.27 37.26 7.34
N ARG A 184 11.93 36.87 6.10
CA ARG A 184 12.91 36.44 5.09
C ARG A 184 13.55 37.58 4.29
N GLY A 185 12.95 38.77 4.26
CA GLY A 185 13.45 39.93 3.52
C GLY A 185 13.42 39.77 1.98
N LEU A 186 13.52 40.91 1.28
CA LEU A 186 13.37 41.06 -0.19
C LEU A 186 14.46 40.37 -1.06
N LEU A 187 15.41 39.63 -0.47
CA LEU A 187 16.52 38.99 -1.21
C LEU A 187 16.26 37.53 -1.58
N SER A 188 15.16 36.96 -1.10
CA SER A 188 14.72 35.63 -1.51
C SER A 188 13.72 35.81 -2.64
N GLY A 189 13.92 35.16 -3.79
CA GLY A 189 12.91 35.11 -4.87
C GLY A 189 11.54 34.65 -4.34
N PRO A 190 10.46 34.75 -5.16
CA PRO A 190 9.14 34.31 -4.72
C PRO A 190 9.29 32.95 -4.06
N PRO A 191 8.73 32.74 -2.84
CA PRO A 191 8.79 31.43 -2.21
C PRO A 191 8.34 30.46 -3.28
N ALA A 192 9.18 29.46 -3.60
CA ALA A 192 8.82 28.41 -4.53
C ALA A 192 7.39 28.05 -4.16
N ALA A 193 6.45 28.25 -5.09
CA ALA A 193 5.05 27.97 -4.83
C ALA A 193 5.04 26.54 -4.32
N VAL A 194 4.98 26.37 -3.00
CA VAL A 194 4.82 25.08 -2.38
C VAL A 194 3.43 24.78 -2.84
N SER A 195 3.33 24.03 -3.93
CA SER A 195 2.07 23.59 -4.44
C SER A 195 1.45 22.94 -3.22
N THR A 196 0.41 23.57 -2.69
CA THR A 196 -0.64 22.89 -1.96
C THR A 196 -1.34 22.00 -2.98
N GLU A 197 -0.57 21.11 -3.63
CA GLU A 197 -1.06 19.83 -4.10
C GLU A 197 -1.75 19.29 -2.88
N LYS A 198 -3.07 19.15 -3.02
CA LYS A 198 -3.96 18.91 -1.91
C LYS A 198 -3.36 17.78 -1.08
N SER A 199 -3.03 18.10 0.18
CA SER A 199 -2.45 17.13 1.11
C SER A 199 -3.53 16.21 1.67
N ASP A 200 -4.64 16.07 0.95
CA ASP A 200 -5.69 15.16 1.29
C ASP A 200 -5.38 13.76 0.77
N ALA A 201 -5.58 12.79 1.64
CA ALA A 201 -5.33 11.40 1.36
C ALA A 201 -6.32 10.55 2.12
N LEU A 202 -7.14 9.81 1.36
CA LEU A 202 -7.91 8.69 1.88
C LEU A 202 -7.05 7.43 1.74
N LEU A 203 -6.78 6.77 2.87
CA LEU A 203 -5.91 5.61 2.95
C LEU A 203 -6.69 4.35 3.28
N ARG A 204 -6.30 3.22 2.69
CA ARG A 204 -6.79 1.89 3.03
C ARG A 204 -5.63 0.90 3.08
N GLY A 205 -5.38 0.34 4.26
CA GLY A 205 -4.28 -0.62 4.45
C GLY A 205 -2.91 -0.06 4.08
N GLY A 206 -2.68 1.23 4.34
CA GLY A 206 -1.46 1.96 4.03
C GLY A 206 -1.35 2.52 2.61
N PHE A 207 -2.33 2.24 1.73
CA PHE A 207 -2.35 2.74 0.36
C PHE A 207 -3.28 3.93 0.19
N ARG A 208 -2.84 4.99 -0.51
CA ARG A 208 -3.72 6.08 -0.95
C ARG A 208 -4.68 5.56 -2.02
N ILE A 209 -5.96 5.60 -1.72
CA ILE A 209 -7.04 5.19 -2.63
C ILE A 209 -7.76 6.38 -3.27
N GLY A 210 -7.46 7.60 -2.83
CA GLY A 210 -7.98 8.82 -3.43
C GLY A 210 -7.92 10.02 -2.49
N ASP A 211 -8.70 11.03 -2.85
CA ASP A 211 -8.92 12.27 -2.12
C ASP A 211 -10.06 12.08 -1.10
N VAL A 212 -10.09 12.88 -0.04
CA VAL A 212 -11.17 12.81 0.95
C VAL A 212 -12.37 13.59 0.39
N PRO A 213 -13.55 12.95 0.21
CA PRO A 213 -14.68 13.61 -0.41
C PRO A 213 -15.24 14.73 0.49
N ALA A 214 -15.82 15.75 -0.16
CA ALA A 214 -16.52 16.86 0.50
C ALA A 214 -15.68 17.71 1.47
N LEU A 215 -14.36 17.74 1.31
CA LEU A 215 -13.51 18.70 2.03
C LEU A 215 -13.77 20.14 1.57
N PRO A 216 -13.80 21.12 2.49
CA PRO A 216 -13.78 22.52 2.13
C PRO A 216 -12.46 22.90 1.43
N TYR A 217 -12.48 23.98 0.64
CA TYR A 217 -11.33 24.42 -0.17
C TYR A 217 -10.06 24.73 0.66
N ASP A 218 -10.25 25.22 1.88
CA ASP A 218 -9.19 25.60 2.83
C ASP A 218 -8.83 24.45 3.81
N ALA A 219 -9.16 23.21 3.44
CA ALA A 219 -8.95 22.02 4.25
C ALA A 219 -8.02 21.01 3.59
N ALA A 220 -7.31 20.29 4.44
CA ALA A 220 -6.59 19.07 4.08
C ALA A 220 -6.96 17.98 5.08
N ALA A 221 -6.99 16.72 4.64
CA ALA A 221 -7.30 15.62 5.55
C ALA A 221 -6.55 14.35 5.20
N ARG A 222 -6.05 13.69 6.22
CA ARG A 222 -5.38 12.40 6.08
C ARG A 222 -6.14 11.38 6.91
N LEU A 223 -6.94 10.56 6.24
CA LEU A 223 -7.87 9.64 6.89
C LEU A 223 -7.59 8.21 6.45
N GLY A 224 -7.39 7.32 7.41
CA GLY A 224 -7.31 5.88 7.23
C GLY A 224 -8.64 5.19 7.45
N LEU A 225 -8.98 4.26 6.55
CA LEU A 225 -10.06 3.30 6.72
C LEU A 225 -9.57 2.14 7.60
N VAL A 226 -9.97 2.13 8.87
CA VAL A 226 -9.62 1.10 9.84
C VAL A 226 -10.68 -0.01 9.77
N TRP A 227 -10.29 -1.16 9.23
CA TRP A 227 -11.19 -2.32 8.99
C TRP A 227 -11.60 -3.08 10.24
N GLU A 228 -11.05 -2.73 11.40
CA GLU A 228 -11.13 -3.56 12.60
C GLU A 228 -12.53 -3.57 13.26
N SER A 229 -13.40 -2.60 12.94
CA SER A 229 -14.63 -2.35 13.70
C SER A 229 -15.93 -3.00 13.20
N ARG A 230 -15.97 -3.71 12.06
CA ARG A 230 -17.23 -4.29 11.53
C ARG A 230 -17.23 -5.82 11.54
N ALA A 231 -17.56 -6.41 12.69
CA ALA A 231 -17.71 -7.86 12.87
C ALA A 231 -18.88 -8.46 12.05
N ASP A 232 -19.84 -7.62 11.70
CA ASP A 232 -21.21 -7.94 11.30
C ASP A 232 -21.48 -7.65 9.80
N LYS A 233 -20.53 -7.04 9.08
CA LYS A 233 -20.57 -6.87 7.61
C LYS A 233 -19.53 -7.75 6.91
N ARG A 234 -19.52 -9.05 7.23
CA ARG A 234 -18.75 -10.04 6.45
C ARG A 234 -19.46 -10.26 5.11
N TYR A 235 -18.87 -9.78 4.01
CA TYR A 235 -19.06 -10.45 2.73
C TYR A 235 -18.35 -11.81 2.82
N LEU A 236 -19.02 -12.85 2.33
CA LEU A 236 -18.48 -14.22 2.29
C LEU A 236 -17.09 -14.18 1.65
N MET A 237 -16.07 -14.51 2.44
CA MET A 237 -14.71 -14.62 1.92
C MET A 237 -14.67 -15.75 0.88
N PRO A 238 -14.14 -15.50 -0.33
CA PRO A 238 -13.83 -16.61 -1.24
C PRO A 238 -12.73 -17.46 -0.60
N SER A 239 -13.04 -18.73 -0.35
CA SER A 239 -12.05 -19.74 0.00
C SER A 239 -11.13 -19.96 -1.20
N LEU A 240 -9.93 -19.39 -1.16
CA LEU A 240 -8.91 -19.57 -2.19
C LEU A 240 -8.19 -20.93 -2.07
N SER A 241 -8.46 -21.69 -1.01
CA SER A 241 -8.03 -23.08 -0.84
C SER A 241 -9.14 -24.03 -1.31
N ARG A 242 -9.40 -24.07 -2.63
CA ARG A 242 -10.22 -25.13 -3.24
C ARG A 242 -9.37 -26.39 -3.42
N ASP A 243 -9.14 -27.11 -2.32
CA ASP A 243 -8.57 -28.47 -2.37
C ASP A 243 -9.63 -29.57 -2.20
N ALA A 244 -10.93 -29.24 -2.16
CA ALA A 244 -12.00 -30.25 -2.14
C ALA A 244 -13.33 -29.75 -2.73
N ILE A 245 -14.10 -30.71 -3.24
CA ILE A 245 -15.47 -30.53 -3.77
C ILE A 245 -16.36 -29.99 -2.66
N ALA A 246 -17.15 -28.96 -2.97
CA ALA A 246 -18.09 -28.35 -2.05
C ALA A 246 -19.20 -29.35 -1.70
N ASP A 247 -19.13 -29.96 -0.52
CA ASP A 247 -20.32 -30.57 0.06
C ASP A 247 -21.33 -29.48 0.41
N SER A 248 -22.54 -29.71 -0.08
CA SER A 248 -23.71 -28.83 -0.03
C SER A 248 -24.16 -28.52 1.41
N PRO A 249 -24.90 -27.42 1.62
CA PRO A 249 -25.38 -27.03 2.94
C PRO A 249 -26.36 -28.08 3.47
N ARG A 250 -26.00 -28.76 4.56
CA ARG A 250 -27.00 -29.39 5.41
C ARG A 250 -27.76 -28.29 6.12
N VAL A 251 -28.92 -27.97 5.56
CA VAL A 251 -30.08 -27.55 6.34
C VAL A 251 -30.41 -28.70 7.30
N ALA A 252 -30.50 -28.36 8.59
CA ALA A 252 -31.25 -29.06 9.63
C ALA A 252 -31.74 -27.90 10.52
N ASP A 253 -33.02 -27.55 10.66
CA ASP A 253 -34.20 -28.38 10.95
C ASP A 253 -33.89 -29.43 12.01
N ASP A 254 -33.64 -28.96 13.24
CA ASP A 254 -34.57 -29.02 14.40
C ASP A 254 -34.01 -28.20 15.59
#